data_AF-A0A662UW23-F1
#
_entry.id   AF-A0A662UW23-F1
#
_cell.length_a   1.000
_cell.length_b   1.000
_cell.length_c   1.000
_cell.angle_alpha   90.00
_cell.angle_beta   90.00
_cell.angle_gamma   90.00
#
_symmetry.space_group_name_H-M   'P 1'
#
loop_
_entity.id
_entity.type
_entity.pdbx_description
1 polymer ?
#
loop_
_entity_poly.entity_id
_entity_poly.type
_entity_poly.pdbx_seq_one_letter_code
_entity_poly.pdbx_strand_id
1 'polypeptide(L)'
;MPRYRKRLDIERYWCEEPIIRTILWSIMARQGMQLYFSHNKGPLVFGRNDILQANIKINDKYTWGKFHVDIVAYDRDKNVLLVGNIASILYAWLNYLDLPKDFHEAYSEYVFCPPEKSCKAYEFLSTHDVSVKPSLASRMYKSIIVLVRRYGRIKRLINTYNPKIILMGIIPFYALKEVASKVKDCLEEIIDHAKSQDKIKIDGYSVYTFYPEGKIKDLPENVSFIKTYGNETLMPEKYIYHDIKSLVEANGCNQCRYKGECLSRIRQNRIAVK
;
A
#
# COMPACT_ATOMS: atom_id res chain seq x y z
N MET A 1 -28.91 15.56 -8.62
CA MET A 1 -27.79 15.08 -7.78
C MET A 1 -27.36 16.20 -6.83
N PRO A 2 -27.53 16.05 -5.51
CA PRO A 2 -27.10 17.07 -4.55
C PRO A 2 -25.56 17.12 -4.53
N ARG A 3 -25.01 18.34 -4.59
CA ARG A 3 -23.57 18.59 -4.56
C ARG A 3 -23.06 18.52 -3.12
N TYR A 4 -22.70 17.33 -2.65
CA TYR A 4 -21.99 17.17 -1.39
C TYR A 4 -20.51 17.57 -1.56
N ARG A 5 -20.17 18.81 -1.21
CA ARG A 5 -18.79 19.27 -1.04
C ARG A 5 -18.56 19.61 0.43
N LYS A 6 -18.15 18.61 1.23
CA LYS A 6 -17.39 18.93 2.45
C LYS A 6 -15.97 19.29 2.03
N ARG A 7 -15.50 20.48 2.41
CA ARG A 7 -14.12 20.93 2.19
C ARG A 7 -13.16 19.98 2.91
N LEU A 8 -12.47 19.16 2.13
CA LEU A 8 -11.30 18.39 2.55
C LEU A 8 -10.09 18.96 1.82
N ASP A 9 -9.79 20.24 2.07
CA ASP A 9 -8.75 20.98 1.35
C ASP A 9 -7.32 20.64 1.81
N ILE A 10 -7.14 19.78 2.81
CA ILE A 10 -5.82 19.51 3.42
C ILE A 10 -5.55 18.01 3.65
N GLU A 11 -6.58 17.19 3.89
CA GLU A 11 -6.38 15.78 4.28
C GLU A 11 -5.95 14.86 3.13
N ARG A 12 -6.27 15.23 1.87
CA ARG A 12 -5.99 14.38 0.68
C ARG A 12 -4.50 14.14 0.43
N TYR A 13 -3.64 15.08 0.85
CA TYR A 13 -2.20 14.98 0.65
C TYR A 13 -1.58 13.83 1.47
N TRP A 14 -2.14 13.52 2.64
CA TRP A 14 -1.65 12.45 3.51
C TRP A 14 -2.15 11.07 3.11
N CYS A 15 -3.06 11.02 2.13
CA CYS A 15 -3.65 9.79 1.61
C CYS A 15 -2.85 9.19 0.46
N GLU A 16 -1.80 9.85 -0.03
CA GLU A 16 -1.02 9.36 -1.16
C GLU A 16 -0.06 8.23 -0.75
N GLU A 17 -0.21 7.05 -1.36
CA GLU A 17 0.64 5.88 -1.11
C GLU A 17 2.14 6.19 -1.20
N PRO A 18 2.66 6.97 -2.19
CA PRO A 18 4.09 7.30 -2.26
C PRO A 18 4.65 8.06 -1.05
N ILE A 19 3.85 8.94 -0.44
CA ILE A 19 4.27 9.73 0.73
C ILE A 19 4.35 8.79 1.94
N ILE A 20 3.29 8.03 2.19
CA ILE A 20 3.24 7.05 3.29
C ILE A 20 4.39 6.05 3.13
N ARG A 21 4.65 5.57 1.90
CA ARG A 21 5.74 4.65 1.58
C ARG A 21 7.12 5.22 1.93
N THR A 22 7.38 6.48 1.54
CA THR A 22 8.67 7.14 1.80
C THR A 22 8.92 7.30 3.30
N ILE A 23 7.87 7.67 4.04
CA ILE A 23 7.90 7.76 5.50
C ILE A 23 8.22 6.39 6.12
N LEU A 24 7.50 5.35 5.71
CA LEU A 24 7.68 3.98 6.21
C LEU A 24 9.09 3.45 5.97
N TRP A 25 9.61 3.60 4.76
CA TRP A 25 10.98 3.24 4.43
C TRP A 25 11.98 3.92 5.35
N SER A 26 11.82 5.23 5.55
CA SER A 26 12.71 5.99 6.41
C SER A 26 12.74 5.45 7.85
N ILE A 27 11.55 5.13 8.37
CA ILE A 27 11.39 4.53 9.70
C ILE A 27 12.07 3.16 9.78
N MET A 28 11.77 2.28 8.82
CA MET A 28 12.33 0.92 8.75
C MET A 28 13.86 0.95 8.67
N ALA A 29 14.43 1.84 7.83
CA ALA A 29 15.87 2.01 7.70
C ALA A 29 16.54 2.42 9.02
N ARG A 30 15.90 3.32 9.79
CA ARG A 30 16.39 3.75 11.11
C ARG A 30 16.36 2.64 12.15
N GLN A 31 15.38 1.74 12.06
CA GLN A 31 15.32 0.51 12.86
C GLN A 31 16.32 -0.55 12.42
N GLY A 32 17.13 -0.24 11.40
CA GLY A 32 18.12 -1.16 10.90
C GLY A 32 17.59 -2.13 9.86
N MET A 33 16.32 -2.03 9.45
CA MET A 33 15.87 -2.84 8.32
C MET A 33 16.58 -2.38 7.06
N GLN A 34 17.08 -3.32 6.28
CA GLN A 34 17.60 -3.03 4.97
C GLN A 34 16.48 -3.11 3.93
N LEU A 35 16.29 -1.98 3.24
CA LEU A 35 15.27 -1.83 2.23
C LEU A 35 15.73 -2.36 0.89
N TYR A 36 14.79 -2.91 0.15
CA TYR A 36 14.99 -3.34 -1.22
C TYR A 36 14.29 -2.39 -2.19
N PHE A 37 15.08 -1.73 -3.05
CA PHE A 37 14.58 -0.77 -4.03
C PHE A 37 14.72 -1.28 -5.47
N SER A 38 13.96 -0.68 -6.38
CA SER A 38 14.26 -0.77 -7.81
C SER A 38 15.56 -0.03 -8.15
N HIS A 39 16.07 -0.22 -9.37
CA HIS A 39 17.30 0.44 -9.85
C HIS A 39 17.26 1.98 -9.72
N ASN A 40 16.07 2.58 -9.74
CA ASN A 40 15.87 4.02 -9.60
C ASN A 40 15.65 4.48 -8.15
N LYS A 41 16.02 3.67 -7.15
CA LYS A 41 15.82 3.93 -5.71
C LYS A 41 14.35 4.15 -5.30
N GLY A 42 13.41 3.69 -6.13
CA GLY A 42 11.97 3.73 -5.88
C GLY A 42 11.41 2.36 -5.49
N PRO A 43 10.07 2.19 -5.47
CA PRO A 43 9.46 0.92 -5.12
C PRO A 43 9.93 -0.15 -6.09
N LEU A 44 9.95 -1.41 -5.65
CA LEU A 44 10.17 -2.51 -6.56
C LEU A 44 9.03 -2.52 -7.58
N VAL A 45 9.38 -2.51 -8.86
CA VAL A 45 8.41 -2.57 -9.94
C VAL A 45 8.65 -3.84 -10.72
N PHE A 46 7.59 -4.60 -10.94
CA PHE A 46 7.57 -5.75 -11.85
C PHE A 46 6.50 -5.54 -12.92
N GLY A 47 6.66 -6.20 -14.07
CA GLY A 47 5.75 -6.11 -15.21
C GLY A 47 5.08 -7.44 -15.54
N ARG A 48 4.34 -7.44 -16.65
CA ARG A 48 3.68 -8.64 -17.18
C ARG A 48 4.63 -9.84 -17.28
N ASN A 49 5.82 -9.65 -17.84
CA ASN A 49 6.78 -10.75 -18.03
C ASN A 49 7.19 -11.39 -16.71
N ASP A 50 7.32 -10.61 -15.62
CA ASP A 50 7.66 -11.15 -14.31
C ASP A 50 6.51 -11.98 -13.73
N ILE A 51 5.25 -11.55 -13.93
CA ILE A 51 4.05 -12.28 -13.51
C ILE A 51 3.95 -13.62 -14.26
N LEU A 52 4.15 -13.60 -15.58
CA LEU A 52 4.13 -14.80 -16.42
C LEU A 52 5.24 -15.77 -16.01
N GLN A 53 6.47 -15.26 -15.79
CA GLN A 53 7.60 -16.09 -15.36
C GLN A 53 7.48 -16.58 -13.92
N ALA A 54 6.75 -15.88 -13.06
CA ALA A 54 6.39 -16.36 -11.73
C ALA A 54 5.29 -17.45 -11.75
N ASN A 55 4.73 -17.73 -12.94
CA ASN A 55 3.68 -18.72 -13.19
C ASN A 55 2.44 -18.49 -12.30
N ILE A 56 2.03 -17.23 -12.17
CA ILE A 56 0.86 -16.85 -11.39
C ILE A 56 -0.38 -17.14 -12.24
N LYS A 57 -1.28 -17.99 -11.72
CA LYS A 57 -2.56 -18.27 -12.37
C LYS A 57 -3.54 -17.13 -12.10
N ILE A 58 -3.53 -16.13 -12.98
CA ILE A 58 -4.45 -14.99 -12.92
C ILE A 58 -4.94 -14.65 -14.33
N ASN A 59 -6.17 -14.15 -14.44
CA ASN A 59 -6.73 -13.73 -15.72
C ASN A 59 -5.85 -12.64 -16.37
N ASP A 60 -5.66 -12.75 -17.69
CA ASP A 60 -4.81 -11.87 -18.48
C ASP A 60 -5.13 -10.38 -18.27
N LYS A 61 -6.40 -10.02 -18.06
CA LYS A 61 -6.82 -8.63 -17.84
C LYS A 61 -6.12 -7.96 -16.63
N TYR A 62 -5.62 -8.76 -15.67
CA TYR A 62 -4.92 -8.29 -14.48
C TYR A 62 -3.38 -8.43 -14.55
N THR A 63 -2.86 -8.92 -15.68
CA THR A 63 -1.41 -9.09 -15.94
C THR A 63 -0.79 -7.91 -16.67
N TRP A 64 -1.62 -7.02 -17.23
CA TRP A 64 -1.18 -5.86 -17.98
C TRP A 64 -0.76 -4.70 -17.07
N GLY A 65 0.30 -4.00 -17.48
CA GLY A 65 0.80 -2.81 -16.81
C GLY A 65 2.05 -3.04 -15.95
N LYS A 66 2.34 -2.04 -15.10
CA LYS A 66 3.42 -2.07 -14.11
C LYS A 66 2.82 -2.16 -12.73
N PHE A 67 3.40 -3.02 -11.92
CA PHE A 67 2.96 -3.33 -10.56
C PHE A 67 4.08 -2.93 -9.62
N HIS A 68 3.73 -2.32 -8.50
CA HIS A 68 4.70 -1.91 -7.50
C HIS A 68 4.45 -2.70 -6.22
N VAL A 69 5.54 -3.14 -5.60
CA VAL A 69 5.53 -3.51 -4.19
C VAL A 69 5.90 -2.26 -3.42
N ASP A 70 5.02 -1.84 -2.51
CA ASP A 70 5.28 -0.62 -1.75
C ASP A 70 6.48 -0.81 -0.83
N ILE A 71 6.59 -1.98 -0.20
CA ILE A 71 7.59 -2.22 0.83
C ILE A 71 8.17 -3.62 0.67
N VAL A 72 9.49 -3.69 0.52
CA VAL A 72 10.25 -4.93 0.69
C VAL A 72 11.46 -4.62 1.55
N ALA A 73 11.53 -5.24 2.72
CA ALA A 73 12.54 -4.95 3.71
C ALA A 73 12.97 -6.23 4.42
N TYR A 74 14.17 -6.23 5.00
CA TYR A 74 14.61 -7.31 5.87
C TYR A 74 15.30 -6.73 7.11
N ASP A 75 15.25 -7.44 8.24
CA ASP A 75 15.94 -7.02 9.47
C ASP A 75 17.47 -7.15 9.34
N ARG A 76 18.25 -6.52 10.23
CA ARG A 76 19.73 -6.55 10.14
C ARG A 76 20.30 -7.97 10.08
N ASP A 77 19.68 -8.86 10.83
CA ASP A 77 20.12 -10.25 11.00
C ASP A 77 19.54 -11.18 9.93
N LYS A 78 18.72 -10.65 8.99
CA LYS A 78 18.08 -11.38 7.89
C LYS A 78 17.20 -12.54 8.36
N ASN A 79 16.65 -12.46 9.57
CA ASN A 79 15.70 -13.40 10.13
C ASN A 79 14.26 -13.13 9.64
N VAL A 80 13.98 -11.92 9.16
CA VAL A 80 12.65 -11.51 8.71
C VAL A 80 12.72 -10.88 7.33
N LEU A 81 11.84 -11.30 6.44
CA LEU A 81 11.54 -10.68 5.16
C LEU A 81 10.13 -10.10 5.20
N LEU A 82 10.04 -8.78 5.12
CA LEU A 82 8.80 -8.03 5.11
C LEU A 82 8.38 -7.70 3.67
N VAL A 83 7.13 -7.98 3.33
CA VAL A 83 6.49 -7.57 2.07
C VAL A 83 5.22 -6.81 2.40
N GLY A 84 5.15 -5.54 2.03
CA GLY A 84 4.05 -4.65 2.41
C GLY A 84 3.42 -3.91 1.25
N ASN A 85 2.11 -3.66 1.37
CA ASN A 85 1.34 -2.81 0.47
C ASN A 85 0.48 -1.80 1.24
N ILE A 86 0.34 -0.61 0.64
CA ILE A 86 -0.38 0.54 1.19
C ILE A 86 -1.61 0.77 0.34
N ALA A 87 -2.80 0.74 0.91
CA ALA A 87 -4.02 1.11 0.22
C ALA A 87 -4.64 2.30 0.96
N SER A 88 -4.48 3.51 0.43
CA SER A 88 -4.85 4.73 1.17
C SER A 88 -5.66 5.73 0.37
N ILE A 89 -5.27 5.99 -0.88
CA ILE A 89 -5.89 7.08 -1.64
C ILE A 89 -7.33 6.78 -2.03
N LEU A 90 -7.65 5.54 -2.44
CA LEU A 90 -9.02 5.24 -2.83
C LEU A 90 -9.96 5.25 -1.62
N TYR A 91 -9.53 4.79 -0.44
CA TYR A 91 -10.35 4.93 0.78
C TYR A 91 -10.70 6.38 1.09
N ALA A 92 -9.77 7.31 0.89
CA ALA A 92 -10.04 8.74 1.09
C ALA A 92 -11.16 9.22 0.17
N TRP A 93 -11.14 8.73 -1.08
CA TRP A 93 -12.16 9.05 -2.07
C TRP A 93 -13.51 8.38 -1.77
N LEU A 94 -13.52 7.11 -1.38
CA LEU A 94 -14.74 6.39 -1.01
C LEU A 94 -15.44 7.07 0.17
N ASN A 95 -14.69 7.44 1.21
CA ASN A 95 -15.20 8.22 2.34
C ASN A 95 -15.66 9.62 1.93
N TYR A 96 -14.90 10.30 1.07
CA TYR A 96 -15.27 11.65 0.59
C TYR A 96 -16.60 11.64 -0.17
N LEU A 97 -16.85 10.57 -0.92
CA LEU A 97 -18.09 10.37 -1.67
C LEU A 97 -19.22 9.78 -0.81
N ASP A 98 -18.96 9.52 0.48
CA ASP A 98 -19.91 8.88 1.40
C ASP A 98 -20.46 7.56 0.85
N LEU A 99 -19.58 6.78 0.20
CA LEU A 99 -19.95 5.50 -0.37
C LEU A 99 -20.18 4.45 0.72
N PRO A 100 -21.14 3.53 0.54
CA PRO A 100 -21.43 2.54 1.55
C PRO A 100 -20.27 1.58 1.84
N LYS A 101 -20.42 0.83 2.94
CA LYS A 101 -19.38 -0.03 3.52
C LYS A 101 -18.87 -1.09 2.55
N ASP A 102 -19.76 -1.65 1.73
CA ASP A 102 -19.46 -2.63 0.69
C ASP A 102 -18.39 -2.15 -0.30
N PHE A 103 -18.37 -0.86 -0.67
CA PHE A 103 -17.29 -0.29 -1.51
C PHE A 103 -15.92 -0.33 -0.83
N HIS A 104 -15.88 -0.09 0.47
CA HIS A 104 -14.65 -0.11 1.26
C HIS A 104 -14.13 -1.54 1.42
N GLU A 105 -15.03 -2.49 1.69
CA GLU A 105 -14.69 -3.91 1.74
C GLU A 105 -14.22 -4.43 0.37
N ALA A 106 -14.92 -4.06 -0.70
CA ALA A 106 -14.53 -4.43 -2.06
C ALA A 106 -13.14 -3.87 -2.40
N TYR A 107 -12.82 -2.62 -2.03
CA TYR A 107 -11.46 -2.11 -2.25
C TYR A 107 -10.40 -2.86 -1.43
N SER A 108 -10.73 -3.30 -0.21
CA SER A 108 -9.86 -4.16 0.60
C SER A 108 -9.55 -5.46 -0.13
N GLU A 109 -10.59 -6.17 -0.57
CA GLU A 109 -10.48 -7.45 -1.30
C GLU A 109 -9.73 -7.27 -2.63
N TYR A 110 -9.98 -6.16 -3.30
CA TYR A 110 -9.34 -5.82 -4.54
C TYR A 110 -7.81 -5.74 -4.40
N VAL A 111 -7.28 -5.15 -3.32
CA VAL A 111 -5.83 -4.99 -3.13
C VAL A 111 -5.18 -6.17 -2.40
N PHE A 112 -5.82 -6.66 -1.35
CA PHE A 112 -5.20 -7.52 -0.34
C PHE A 112 -5.66 -8.99 -0.37
N CYS A 113 -6.62 -9.37 -1.21
CA CYS A 113 -7.07 -10.76 -1.28
C CYS A 113 -6.42 -11.54 -2.47
N PRO A 114 -6.61 -12.88 -2.51
CA PRO A 114 -6.24 -13.73 -3.65
C PRO A 114 -6.96 -13.37 -4.97
N PRO A 115 -6.47 -13.87 -6.13
CA PRO A 115 -7.00 -13.58 -7.45
C PRO A 115 -8.53 -13.64 -7.57
N GLU A 116 -9.14 -14.73 -7.13
CA GLU A 116 -10.55 -15.02 -7.35
C GLU A 116 -11.45 -13.98 -6.66
N LYS A 117 -11.11 -13.59 -5.44
CA LYS A 117 -11.86 -12.57 -4.70
C LYS A 117 -11.58 -11.17 -5.22
N SER A 118 -10.33 -10.83 -5.52
CA SER A 118 -10.03 -9.53 -6.12
C SER A 118 -10.68 -9.35 -7.49
N CYS A 119 -10.90 -10.44 -8.25
CA CYS A 119 -11.66 -10.38 -9.51
C CYS A 119 -13.09 -9.91 -9.28
N LYS A 120 -13.80 -10.54 -8.34
CA LYS A 120 -15.17 -10.19 -7.99
C LYS A 120 -15.26 -8.76 -7.46
N ALA A 121 -14.32 -8.38 -6.61
CA ALA A 121 -14.23 -7.02 -6.10
C ALA A 121 -13.94 -5.97 -7.17
N TYR A 122 -13.04 -6.27 -8.12
CA TYR A 122 -12.78 -5.41 -9.27
C TYR A 122 -14.03 -5.22 -10.12
N GLU A 123 -14.76 -6.30 -10.40
CA GLU A 123 -16.00 -6.26 -11.17
C GLU A 123 -17.06 -5.42 -10.45
N PHE A 124 -17.27 -5.64 -9.15
CA PHE A 124 -18.15 -4.83 -8.32
C PHE A 124 -17.80 -3.33 -8.38
N LEU A 125 -16.53 -2.97 -8.16
CA LEU A 125 -16.11 -1.57 -8.19
C LEU A 125 -16.29 -0.95 -9.59
N SER A 126 -15.98 -1.72 -10.64
CA SER A 126 -16.06 -1.24 -12.02
C SER A 126 -17.50 -1.05 -12.50
N THR A 127 -18.43 -1.92 -12.10
CA THR A 127 -19.85 -1.80 -12.48
C THR A 127 -20.58 -0.67 -11.76
N HIS A 128 -19.99 -0.13 -10.70
CA HIS A 128 -20.52 1.01 -9.94
C HIS A 128 -19.70 2.29 -10.17
N ASP A 129 -19.10 2.42 -11.36
CA ASP A 129 -18.36 3.61 -11.83
C ASP A 129 -17.17 4.04 -10.95
N VAL A 130 -16.65 3.14 -10.11
CA VAL A 130 -15.41 3.40 -9.35
C VAL A 130 -14.21 3.05 -10.23
N SER A 131 -13.52 4.08 -10.72
CA SER A 131 -12.35 3.93 -11.59
C SER A 131 -11.14 3.32 -10.85
N VAL A 132 -10.99 2.00 -10.95
CA VAL A 132 -9.82 1.24 -10.48
C VAL A 132 -9.02 0.65 -11.64
N LYS A 133 -7.69 0.54 -11.48
CA LYS A 133 -6.81 0.04 -12.55
C LYS A 133 -6.64 -1.47 -12.46
N PRO A 134 -7.03 -2.31 -13.43
CA PRO A 134 -6.92 -3.77 -13.35
C PRO A 134 -5.59 -4.31 -12.79
N SER A 135 -4.48 -3.62 -13.09
CA SER A 135 -3.16 -3.96 -12.56
C SER A 135 -3.08 -4.00 -11.03
N LEU A 136 -3.89 -3.26 -10.28
CA LEU A 136 -3.84 -3.28 -8.82
C LEU A 136 -4.63 -4.44 -8.19
N ALA A 137 -5.40 -5.21 -8.98
CA ALA A 137 -6.12 -6.39 -8.48
C ALA A 137 -5.15 -7.42 -7.90
N SER A 138 -5.40 -7.91 -6.68
CA SER A 138 -4.54 -8.87 -5.97
C SER A 138 -3.09 -8.40 -5.87
N ARG A 139 -2.85 -7.10 -5.69
CA ARG A 139 -1.50 -6.53 -5.63
C ARG A 139 -0.64 -7.23 -4.58
N MET A 140 -1.18 -7.53 -3.39
CA MET A 140 -0.44 -8.24 -2.34
C MET A 140 0.00 -9.63 -2.77
N TYR A 141 -0.94 -10.43 -3.27
CA TYR A 141 -0.65 -11.78 -3.74
C TYR A 141 0.37 -11.78 -4.89
N LYS A 142 0.18 -10.94 -5.92
CA LYS A 142 1.16 -10.85 -7.02
C LYS A 142 2.54 -10.45 -6.53
N SER A 143 2.61 -9.52 -5.57
CA SER A 143 3.87 -9.04 -5.00
C SER A 143 4.65 -10.18 -4.37
N ILE A 144 4.03 -10.96 -3.49
CA ILE A 144 4.74 -12.05 -2.80
C ILE A 144 5.19 -13.14 -3.78
N ILE A 145 4.33 -13.59 -4.70
CA ILE A 145 4.68 -14.68 -5.62
C ILE A 145 5.81 -14.26 -6.58
N VAL A 146 5.73 -13.05 -7.15
CA VAL A 146 6.79 -12.53 -8.02
C VAL A 146 8.11 -12.38 -7.25
N LEU A 147 8.07 -11.81 -6.04
CA LEU A 147 9.29 -11.63 -5.23
C LEU A 147 9.99 -12.96 -4.92
N VAL A 148 9.22 -13.96 -4.49
CA VAL A 148 9.77 -15.26 -4.07
C VAL A 148 10.26 -16.06 -5.28
N ARG A 149 9.51 -16.11 -6.38
CA ARG A 149 9.81 -17.00 -7.51
C ARG A 149 10.73 -16.39 -8.55
N ARG A 150 10.50 -15.12 -8.90
CA ARG A 150 11.15 -14.49 -10.05
C ARG A 150 12.33 -13.62 -9.68
N TYR A 151 12.28 -13.01 -8.50
CA TYR A 151 13.21 -11.96 -8.16
C TYR A 151 14.49 -12.52 -7.54
N GLY A 152 15.51 -12.76 -8.38
CA GLY A 152 16.69 -13.55 -8.04
C GLY A 152 17.51 -13.08 -6.83
N ARG A 153 17.48 -11.79 -6.46
CA ARG A 153 18.11 -11.32 -5.22
C ARG A 153 17.36 -11.79 -3.97
N ILE A 154 16.03 -11.72 -3.99
CA ILE A 154 15.17 -12.19 -2.89
C ILE A 154 15.19 -13.72 -2.82
N LYS A 155 15.14 -14.41 -3.96
CA LYS A 155 15.30 -15.87 -4.01
C LYS A 155 16.60 -16.34 -3.35
N ARG A 156 17.71 -15.67 -3.64
CA ARG A 156 19.00 -15.95 -2.97
C ARG A 156 18.93 -15.69 -1.47
N LEU A 157 18.37 -14.55 -1.06
CA LEU A 157 18.21 -14.22 0.35
C LEU A 157 17.39 -15.28 1.09
N ILE A 158 16.27 -15.73 0.51
CA ILE A 158 15.43 -16.80 1.07
C ILE A 158 16.21 -18.11 1.19
N ASN A 159 16.91 -18.52 0.13
CA ASN A 159 17.66 -19.77 0.14
C ASN A 159 18.88 -19.76 1.08
N THR A 160 19.48 -18.59 1.31
CA THR A 160 20.68 -18.45 2.15
C THR A 160 20.35 -18.30 3.63
N TYR A 161 19.34 -17.49 3.97
CA TYR A 161 19.05 -17.11 5.36
C TYR A 161 17.75 -17.70 5.90
N ASN A 162 16.89 -18.23 5.02
CA ASN A 162 15.57 -18.78 5.36
C ASN A 162 14.77 -17.88 6.33
N PRO A 163 14.62 -16.58 6.01
CA PRO A 163 13.90 -15.64 6.86
C PRO A 163 12.43 -16.02 6.98
N LYS A 164 11.81 -15.62 8.09
CA LYS A 164 10.35 -15.59 8.24
C LYS A 164 9.77 -14.57 7.27
N ILE A 165 8.79 -14.96 6.46
CA ILE A 165 8.11 -14.06 5.54
C ILE A 165 6.89 -13.46 6.23
N ILE A 166 6.87 -12.13 6.41
CA ILE A 166 5.76 -11.41 7.04
C ILE A 166 5.10 -10.47 6.02
N LEU A 167 3.77 -10.56 5.91
CA LEU A 167 2.97 -9.64 5.09
C LEU A 167 2.56 -8.41 5.88
N MET A 168 2.53 -7.25 5.24
CA MET A 168 2.10 -6.00 5.90
C MET A 168 1.06 -5.23 5.10
N GLY A 169 -0.14 -5.09 5.67
CA GLY A 169 -1.20 -4.24 5.13
C GLY A 169 -1.21 -2.88 5.82
N ILE A 170 -1.22 -1.79 5.06
CA ILE A 170 -1.33 -0.43 5.62
C ILE A 170 -2.57 0.25 5.05
N ILE A 171 -3.40 0.75 5.96
CA ILE A 171 -4.62 1.51 5.67
C ILE A 171 -4.60 2.85 6.41
N PRO A 172 -5.36 3.85 5.94
CA PRO A 172 -5.40 5.16 6.59
C PRO A 172 -6.37 5.19 7.78
N PHE A 173 -6.16 6.10 8.73
CA PHE A 173 -6.98 6.24 9.95
C PHE A 173 -8.47 6.46 9.75
N TYR A 174 -8.87 7.05 8.62
CA TYR A 174 -10.27 7.27 8.29
C TYR A 174 -10.93 6.04 7.68
N ALA A 175 -10.20 4.96 7.41
CA ALA A 175 -10.82 3.70 7.03
C ALA A 175 -11.67 3.20 8.21
N LEU A 176 -12.89 2.74 7.92
CA LEU A 176 -13.80 2.20 8.95
C LEU A 176 -13.10 1.06 9.72
N LYS A 177 -13.34 0.89 11.02
CA LYS A 177 -12.67 -0.13 11.85
C LYS A 177 -12.83 -1.55 11.27
N GLU A 178 -13.98 -1.80 10.67
CA GLU A 178 -14.35 -3.04 9.98
C GLU A 178 -13.45 -3.31 8.76
N VAL A 179 -12.92 -2.28 8.11
CA VAL A 179 -11.96 -2.41 6.99
C VAL A 179 -10.64 -2.99 7.47
N ALA A 180 -10.17 -2.61 8.65
CA ALA A 180 -8.96 -3.19 9.23
C ALA A 180 -9.12 -4.70 9.46
N SER A 181 -10.29 -5.12 9.97
CA SER A 181 -10.64 -6.54 10.10
C SER A 181 -10.70 -7.23 8.74
N LYS A 182 -11.29 -6.58 7.73
CA LYS A 182 -11.36 -7.14 6.38
C LYS A 182 -9.98 -7.35 5.75
N VAL A 183 -9.06 -6.40 5.96
CA VAL A 183 -7.67 -6.54 5.49
C VAL A 183 -6.97 -7.70 6.21
N LYS A 184 -7.16 -7.85 7.53
CA LYS A 184 -6.66 -9.01 8.28
C LYS A 184 -7.13 -10.32 7.61
N ASP A 185 -8.43 -10.47 7.40
CA ASP A 185 -9.00 -11.70 6.83
C ASP A 185 -8.45 -11.97 5.41
N CYS A 186 -8.31 -10.93 4.59
CA CYS A 186 -7.67 -11.05 3.27
C CYS A 186 -6.21 -11.52 3.34
N LEU A 187 -5.42 -11.04 4.31
CA LEU A 187 -4.03 -11.48 4.47
C LEU A 187 -3.93 -12.92 4.95
N GLU A 188 -4.81 -13.36 5.84
CA GLU A 188 -4.94 -14.77 6.25
C GLU A 188 -5.25 -15.66 5.05
N GLU A 189 -6.19 -15.24 4.19
CA GLU A 189 -6.51 -15.95 2.96
C GLU A 189 -5.34 -16.00 1.97
N ILE A 190 -4.54 -14.94 1.85
CA ILE A 190 -3.32 -14.98 1.03
C ILE A 190 -2.34 -16.02 1.57
N ILE A 191 -2.18 -16.12 2.89
CA ILE A 191 -1.27 -17.10 3.52
C ILE A 191 -1.72 -18.52 3.14
N ASP A 192 -2.99 -18.83 3.31
CA ASP A 192 -3.55 -20.15 2.99
C ASP A 192 -3.47 -20.45 1.49
N HIS A 193 -3.77 -19.45 0.66
CA HIS A 193 -3.72 -19.58 -0.80
C HIS A 193 -2.28 -19.81 -1.30
N ALA A 194 -1.32 -19.01 -0.83
CA ALA A 194 0.09 -19.14 -1.20
C ALA A 194 0.70 -20.47 -0.71
N LYS A 195 0.28 -20.96 0.45
CA LYS A 195 0.70 -22.27 0.96
C LYS A 195 0.14 -23.42 0.13
N SER A 196 -1.16 -23.41 -0.15
CA SER A 196 -1.86 -24.51 -0.82
C SER A 196 -1.57 -24.57 -2.33
N GLN A 197 -1.61 -23.43 -3.02
CA GLN A 197 -1.44 -23.37 -4.48
C GLN A 197 0.03 -23.25 -4.87
N ASP A 198 0.78 -22.42 -4.14
CA ASP A 198 2.12 -22.01 -4.55
C ASP A 198 3.26 -22.67 -3.78
N LYS A 199 2.93 -23.42 -2.72
CA LYS A 199 3.88 -24.05 -1.79
C LYS A 199 4.86 -23.03 -1.18
N ILE A 200 4.41 -21.78 -1.02
CA ILE A 200 5.19 -20.72 -0.38
C ILE A 200 4.73 -20.62 1.07
N LYS A 201 5.66 -20.78 2.00
CA LYS A 201 5.40 -20.58 3.41
C LYS A 201 5.46 -19.08 3.71
N ILE A 202 4.36 -18.56 4.24
CA ILE A 202 4.30 -17.21 4.81
C ILE A 202 4.08 -17.39 6.31
N ASP A 203 4.93 -16.76 7.12
CA ASP A 203 5.03 -17.03 8.56
C ASP A 203 4.11 -16.16 9.41
N GLY A 204 3.61 -15.05 8.84
CA GLY A 204 2.65 -14.20 9.53
C GLY A 204 2.26 -12.95 8.76
N TYR A 205 1.52 -12.07 9.44
CA TYR A 205 1.09 -10.79 8.92
C TYR A 205 0.99 -9.73 10.02
N SER A 206 0.97 -8.46 9.61
CA SER A 206 0.63 -7.32 10.46
C SER A 206 -0.20 -6.30 9.67
N VAL A 207 -1.23 -5.73 10.31
CA VAL A 207 -2.06 -4.66 9.75
C VAL A 207 -1.82 -3.38 10.54
N TYR A 208 -1.43 -2.31 9.87
CA TYR A 208 -1.19 -1.01 10.48
C TYR A 208 -2.18 0.03 9.97
N THR A 209 -2.61 0.88 10.89
CA THR A 209 -3.40 2.07 10.58
C THR A 209 -2.49 3.30 10.65
N PHE A 210 -2.45 4.07 9.57
CA PHE A 210 -1.64 5.27 9.43
C PHE A 210 -2.39 6.52 9.90
N TYR A 211 -1.83 7.22 10.89
CA TYR A 211 -2.35 8.46 11.46
C TYR A 211 -1.34 9.60 11.25
N PRO A 212 -1.65 10.59 10.39
CA PRO A 212 -0.94 11.86 10.39
C PRO A 212 -1.44 12.76 11.54
N GLU A 213 -0.53 13.38 12.28
CA GLU A 213 -0.81 14.29 13.40
C GLU A 213 -0.11 15.65 13.17
N GLY A 214 -0.79 16.76 13.49
CA GLY A 214 -0.24 18.12 13.38
C GLY A 214 0.12 18.55 11.95
N LYS A 215 0.63 19.79 11.79
CA LYS A 215 0.97 20.34 10.46
C LYS A 215 2.15 21.30 10.52
N ILE A 216 3.21 20.97 9.77
CA ILE A 216 4.32 21.88 9.48
C ILE A 216 4.39 22.10 7.96
N LYS A 217 4.05 23.32 7.52
CA LYS A 217 3.89 23.68 6.10
C LYS A 217 2.89 22.75 5.40
N ASP A 218 3.36 21.83 4.56
CA ASP A 218 2.57 20.86 3.79
C ASP A 218 2.77 19.41 4.25
N LEU A 219 3.52 19.16 5.33
CA LEU A 219 3.81 17.82 5.86
C LEU A 219 3.22 17.63 7.27
N PRO A 220 2.86 16.39 7.65
CA PRO A 220 2.43 16.10 9.01
C PRO A 220 3.59 16.34 10.00
N GLU A 221 3.29 16.90 11.16
CA GLU A 221 4.26 17.16 12.24
C GLU A 221 4.61 15.89 13.02
N ASN A 222 3.71 14.92 13.05
CA ASN A 222 3.96 13.61 13.60
C ASN A 222 3.22 12.57 12.75
N VAL A 223 3.71 11.35 12.76
CA VAL A 223 3.02 10.23 12.13
C VAL A 223 3.06 9.04 13.05
N SER A 224 1.94 8.34 13.12
CA SER A 224 1.78 7.13 13.92
C SER A 224 1.35 5.98 13.02
N PHE A 225 1.98 4.82 13.19
CA PHE A 225 1.60 3.56 12.55
C PHE A 225 1.12 2.63 13.65
N ILE A 226 -0.18 2.63 13.91
CA ILE A 226 -0.77 1.88 15.01
C ILE A 226 -1.06 0.46 14.51
N LYS A 227 -0.39 -0.53 15.09
CA LYS A 227 -0.65 -1.94 14.78
C LYS A 227 -2.06 -2.29 15.24
N THR A 228 -2.93 -2.63 14.29
CA THR A 228 -4.33 -2.97 14.56
C THR A 228 -4.54 -4.48 14.67
N TYR A 229 -3.82 -5.27 13.87
CA TYR A 229 -3.84 -6.73 13.91
C TYR A 229 -2.44 -7.32 13.64
N GLY A 230 -2.24 -8.57 14.05
CA GLY A 230 -1.02 -9.33 13.82
C GLY A 230 -0.07 -9.35 15.03
N ASN A 231 0.74 -10.39 15.09
CA ASN A 231 1.60 -10.67 16.26
C ASN A 231 2.99 -10.03 16.14
N GLU A 232 3.45 -9.75 14.92
CA GLU A 232 4.79 -9.20 14.67
C GLU A 232 4.75 -7.66 14.75
N THR A 233 5.42 -7.08 15.75
CA THR A 233 5.66 -5.64 15.83
C THR A 233 6.96 -5.34 15.11
N LEU A 234 6.85 -4.80 13.90
CA LEU A 234 7.99 -4.55 13.03
C LEU A 234 8.44 -3.08 13.04
N MET A 235 7.68 -2.21 13.73
CA MET A 235 7.92 -0.77 13.80
C MET A 235 7.37 -0.22 15.13
N PRO A 236 8.06 0.69 15.85
CA PRO A 236 7.47 1.55 16.87
C PRO A 236 6.22 2.29 16.39
N GLU A 237 5.33 2.61 17.31
CA GLU A 237 3.99 3.11 16.98
C GLU A 237 3.94 4.61 16.62
N LYS A 238 4.91 5.43 17.07
CA LYS A 238 4.89 6.90 16.91
C LYS A 238 6.24 7.47 16.48
N TYR A 239 6.22 8.48 15.59
CA TYR A 239 7.40 9.19 15.08
C TYR A 239 7.18 10.70 14.95
N ILE A 240 8.24 11.47 15.23
CA ILE A 240 8.24 12.94 15.26
C ILE A 240 8.84 13.50 13.96
N TYR A 241 8.25 14.54 13.36
CA TYR A 241 8.61 15.08 12.04
C TYR A 241 10.07 15.52 11.86
N HIS A 242 10.74 15.97 12.92
CA HIS A 242 12.17 16.31 12.84
C HIS A 242 13.03 15.14 12.36
N ASP A 243 12.55 13.90 12.54
CA ASP A 243 13.18 12.68 12.03
C ASP A 243 12.89 12.40 10.54
N ILE A 244 11.88 13.04 9.95
CA ILE A 244 11.34 12.71 8.64
C ILE A 244 11.73 13.77 7.59
N LYS A 245 11.95 15.02 8.02
CA LYS A 245 12.18 16.19 7.14
C LYS A 245 13.39 16.03 6.20
N SER A 246 14.53 15.53 6.69
CA SER A 246 15.74 15.31 5.86
C SER A 246 15.54 14.26 4.75
N LEU A 247 14.55 13.36 4.90
CA LEU A 247 14.30 12.25 3.98
C LEU A 247 13.27 12.59 2.90
N VAL A 248 12.26 13.40 3.23
CA VAL A 248 11.26 13.89 2.26
C VAL A 248 11.86 14.95 1.32
N GLU A 249 12.77 15.79 1.84
CA GLU A 249 13.49 16.79 1.03
C GLU A 249 14.48 16.13 0.05
N ALA A 250 15.01 14.94 0.36
CA ALA A 250 15.92 14.17 -0.52
C ALA A 250 15.22 13.49 -1.73
N ASN A 251 13.92 13.18 -1.63
CA ASN A 251 13.14 12.54 -2.70
C ASN A 251 12.06 13.43 -3.33
N GLY A 252 11.90 14.66 -2.83
CA GLY A 252 11.23 15.77 -3.50
C GLY A 252 9.73 15.62 -3.76
N CYS A 253 8.95 16.54 -3.20
CA CYS A 253 7.55 16.87 -3.52
C CYS A 253 7.33 17.30 -5.00
N ASN A 254 8.35 17.20 -5.87
CA ASN A 254 8.28 17.48 -7.31
C ASN A 254 7.78 16.29 -8.14
N GLN A 255 7.64 15.10 -7.53
CA GLN A 255 7.11 13.90 -8.20
C GLN A 255 5.61 13.67 -7.98
N CYS A 256 4.92 14.53 -7.20
CA CYS A 256 3.46 14.49 -7.10
C CYS A 256 2.86 14.91 -8.45
N ARG A 257 2.33 13.94 -9.20
CA ARG A 257 1.70 14.15 -10.53
C ARG A 257 0.49 15.10 -10.46
N TYR A 258 -0.06 15.30 -9.27
CA TYR A 258 -1.20 16.19 -9.01
C TYR A 258 -0.81 17.50 -8.33
N LYS A 259 0.49 17.82 -8.13
CA LYS A 259 0.92 19.13 -7.60
C LYS A 259 0.32 20.29 -8.40
N GLY A 260 0.24 20.14 -9.73
CA GLY A 260 -0.43 21.08 -10.62
C GLY A 260 -1.94 21.13 -10.43
N GLU A 261 -2.61 20.00 -10.16
CA GLU A 261 -4.07 19.92 -10.00
C GLU A 261 -4.56 20.35 -8.60
N CYS A 262 -3.79 20.05 -7.55
CA CYS A 262 -4.02 20.53 -6.19
C CYS A 262 -3.87 22.05 -6.13
N LEU A 263 -2.82 22.61 -6.76
CA LEU A 263 -2.60 24.07 -6.81
C LEU A 263 -3.54 24.79 -7.78
N SER A 264 -3.89 24.18 -8.93
CA SER A 264 -4.81 24.79 -9.90
C SER A 264 -6.24 24.85 -9.37
N ARG A 265 -6.73 23.84 -8.63
CA ARG A 265 -8.06 23.88 -8.01
C ARG A 265 -8.15 24.88 -6.84
N ILE A 266 -7.08 25.07 -6.08
CA ILE A 266 -7.00 26.12 -5.05
C ILE A 266 -7.05 27.52 -5.68
N ARG A 267 -6.40 27.73 -6.84
CA ARG A 267 -6.44 29.01 -7.58
C ARG A 267 -7.75 29.24 -8.34
N GLN A 268 -8.33 28.21 -8.95
CA GLN A 268 -9.60 28.32 -9.69
C GLN A 268 -10.80 28.58 -8.75
N ASN A 269 -10.80 28.03 -7.53
CA ASN A 269 -11.83 28.30 -6.52
C ASN A 269 -11.70 29.70 -5.86
N ARG A 270 -10.66 30.49 -6.17
CA ARG A 270 -10.58 31.91 -5.78
C ARG A 270 -11.13 32.87 -6.84
N ILE A 271 -11.30 32.42 -8.09
CA ILE A 271 -11.66 33.29 -9.22
C ILE A 271 -13.10 33.05 -9.71
N ALA A 272 -13.72 31.91 -9.37
CA ALA A 272 -15.14 31.69 -9.63
C ALA A 272 -16.01 32.16 -8.44
N VAL A 273 -16.02 33.49 -8.23
CA VAL A 273 -17.12 34.18 -7.53
C VAL A 273 -17.79 35.09 -8.57
N LYS A 274 -18.79 34.53 -9.23
CA LYS A 274 -20.01 35.21 -9.70
C LYS A 274 -21.14 34.19 -9.64
#